data_AF-A0A023BTV2-F1
#
_entry.id   AF-A0A023BTV2-F1
#
_cell.length_a   1.000
_cell.length_b   1.000
_cell.length_c   1.000
_cell.angle_alpha   90.00
_cell.angle_beta   90.00
_cell.angle_gamma   90.00
#
_symmetry.space_group_name_H-M   'P 1'
#
loop_
_entity.id
_entity.type
_entity.pdbx_description
1 polymer ?
#
loop_
_entity_poly.entity_id
_entity_poly.type
_entity_poly.pdbx_seq_one_letter_code
_entity_poly.pdbx_strand_id
1 'polypeptide(L)'
;MQKEGKIYIDFNAMITCDLVLLSKTDFKKDADGNTIELKEGMNICVYMDDEDEFGKPDNLIACGTVEPNNSGAFTSCKWNIRIDENGIRHESELNNNHGC
;
A
#
# COMPACT_ATOMS: atom_id res chain seq x y z
N MET A 1 12.50 10.23 -4.77
CA MET A 1 11.02 10.20 -4.76
C MET A 1 10.58 9.28 -5.89
N GLN A 2 10.49 7.98 -5.67
CA GLN A 2 9.92 7.05 -6.66
C GLN A 2 8.56 6.60 -6.15
N LYS A 3 7.61 7.53 -6.02
CA LYS A 3 6.20 7.18 -5.72
C LYS A 3 5.44 6.73 -6.97
N GLU A 4 6.11 6.70 -8.13
CA GLU A 4 5.52 6.42 -9.44
C GLU A 4 4.69 5.13 -9.41
N GLY A 5 3.44 5.23 -9.84
CA GLY A 5 2.49 4.11 -9.88
C GLY A 5 2.07 3.52 -8.52
N LYS A 6 2.55 4.06 -7.38
CA LYS A 6 2.11 3.61 -6.05
C LYS A 6 0.82 4.30 -5.62
N ILE A 7 -0.05 3.55 -4.97
CA ILE A 7 -1.33 4.04 -4.45
C ILE A 7 -1.18 4.45 -2.99
N TYR A 8 -1.64 5.66 -2.62
CA TYR A 8 -1.64 6.09 -1.21
C TYR A 8 -2.61 5.23 -0.36
N ILE A 9 -2.18 4.77 0.81
CA ILE A 9 -3.00 3.98 1.75
C ILE A 9 -2.80 4.44 3.19
N ASP A 10 -3.75 4.07 4.06
CA ASP A 10 -3.59 4.17 5.51
C ASP A 10 -3.21 2.81 6.12
N PHE A 11 -1.92 2.56 6.38
CA PHE A 11 -1.47 1.35 7.09
C PHE A 11 -2.01 1.23 8.52
N ASN A 12 -2.48 2.30 9.16
CA ASN A 12 -3.15 2.18 10.46
C ASN A 12 -4.55 1.55 10.33
N ALA A 13 -5.09 1.46 9.11
CA ALA A 13 -6.36 0.81 8.80
C ALA A 13 -6.20 -0.70 8.47
N MET A 14 -5.28 -1.38 9.17
CA MET A 14 -5.08 -2.82 9.10
C MET A 14 -6.26 -3.59 9.72
N ILE A 15 -6.76 -4.60 9.02
CA ILE A 15 -7.75 -5.57 9.52
C ILE A 15 -7.02 -6.73 10.21
N THR A 16 -5.98 -7.25 9.57
CA THR A 16 -5.04 -8.26 10.09
C THR A 16 -3.61 -7.78 9.84
N CYS A 17 -2.60 -8.54 10.28
CA CYS A 17 -1.18 -8.17 10.11
C CYS A 17 -0.75 -7.99 8.64
N ASP A 18 -1.50 -8.56 7.70
CA ASP A 18 -1.21 -8.61 6.27
C ASP A 18 -2.37 -8.08 5.40
N LEU A 19 -3.46 -7.56 5.99
CA LEU A 19 -4.65 -7.12 5.25
C LEU A 19 -5.01 -5.68 5.61
N VAL A 20 -5.01 -4.80 4.61
CA VAL A 20 -5.27 -3.36 4.80
C VAL A 20 -6.45 -2.90 3.96
N LEU A 21 -7.26 -1.98 4.49
CA LEU A 21 -8.32 -1.33 3.73
C LEU A 21 -7.76 -0.50 2.57
N LEU A 22 -8.19 -0.79 1.34
CA LEU A 22 -7.65 -0.17 0.13
C LEU A 22 -8.58 0.91 -0.44
N SER A 23 -9.82 0.57 -0.78
CA SER A 23 -10.72 1.50 -1.46
C SER A 23 -12.21 1.18 -1.26
N LYS A 24 -13.05 2.21 -1.33
CA LYS A 24 -14.51 2.12 -1.34
C LYS A 24 -15.09 1.89 -2.73
N THR A 25 -14.32 2.22 -3.77
CA THR A 25 -14.73 2.13 -5.18
C THR A 25 -13.69 1.35 -5.98
N ASP A 26 -14.06 0.97 -7.20
CA ASP A 26 -13.15 0.29 -8.15
C ASP A 26 -12.04 1.19 -8.70
N PHE A 27 -12.01 2.48 -8.33
CA PHE A 27 -11.07 3.43 -8.89
C PHE A 27 -10.31 4.14 -7.80
N LYS A 28 -8.98 4.18 -7.93
CA LYS A 28 -8.11 4.95 -7.04
C LYS A 28 -7.04 5.66 -7.84
N LYS A 29 -6.56 6.80 -7.34
CA LYS A 29 -5.45 7.51 -7.96
C LYS A 29 -4.13 7.03 -7.38
N ASP A 30 -3.14 6.86 -8.25
CA ASP A 30 -1.75 6.74 -7.81
C ASP A 30 -1.16 8.11 -7.45
N ALA A 31 0.11 8.11 -7.04
CA ALA A 31 0.85 9.32 -6.70
C ALA A 31 1.01 10.30 -7.89
N ASP A 32 0.95 9.82 -9.13
CA ASP A 32 1.07 10.63 -10.34
C ASP A 32 -0.29 11.21 -10.77
N GLY A 33 -1.38 10.80 -10.10
CA GLY A 33 -2.74 11.21 -10.41
C GLY A 33 -3.43 10.36 -11.47
N ASN A 34 -2.79 9.29 -11.95
CA ASN A 34 -3.42 8.34 -12.87
C ASN A 34 -4.50 7.54 -12.15
N THR A 35 -5.62 7.32 -12.83
CA THR A 35 -6.70 6.50 -12.28
C THR A 35 -6.44 5.03 -12.57
N ILE A 36 -6.33 4.25 -11.51
CA ILE A 36 -6.17 2.80 -11.54
C ILE A 36 -7.52 2.16 -11.25
N GLU A 37 -7.97 1.27 -12.13
CA GLU A 37 -9.11 0.39 -11.91
C GLU A 37 -8.65 -0.85 -11.12
N LEU A 38 -9.11 -0.96 -9.87
CA LEU A 38 -8.83 -2.07 -8.97
C LEU A 38 -9.63 -3.30 -9.37
N LYS A 39 -8.95 -4.44 -9.46
CA LYS A 39 -9.54 -5.74 -9.79
C LYS A 39 -9.01 -6.79 -8.84
N GLU A 40 -9.85 -7.76 -8.49
CA GLU A 40 -9.44 -8.92 -7.71
C GLU A 40 -8.24 -9.63 -8.36
N GLY A 41 -7.24 -9.98 -7.56
CA GLY A 41 -6.02 -10.63 -8.03
C GLY A 41 -4.99 -9.69 -8.66
N MET A 42 -5.27 -8.39 -8.77
CA MET A 42 -4.31 -7.40 -9.28
C MET A 42 -3.19 -7.17 -8.27
N ASN A 43 -1.94 -7.25 -8.71
CA ASN A 43 -0.80 -6.83 -7.89
C ASN A 43 -0.58 -5.33 -8.01
N ILE A 44 -0.46 -4.67 -6.86
CA ILE A 44 -0.20 -3.23 -6.76
C ILE A 44 0.85 -2.97 -5.69
N CYS A 45 1.48 -1.80 -5.76
CA CYS A 45 2.28 -1.27 -4.67
C CYS A 45 1.60 -0.04 -4.08
N VAL A 46 1.71 0.11 -2.78
CA VAL A 46 1.09 1.16 -1.99
C VAL A 46 2.15 1.91 -1.19
N TYR A 47 1.81 3.12 -0.75
CA TYR A 47 2.66 3.89 0.15
C TYR A 47 1.84 4.68 1.16
N MET A 48 2.48 5.05 2.26
CA MET A 48 2.03 6.03 3.24
C MET A 48 3.20 6.98 3.50
N ASP A 49 2.90 8.27 3.66
CA ASP A 49 3.92 9.24 4.06
C ASP A 49 4.39 8.95 5.49
N ASP A 50 5.71 8.88 5.67
CA ASP A 50 6.37 8.65 6.95
C ASP A 50 7.73 9.37 6.96
N GLU A 51 8.28 9.58 8.15
CA GLU A 51 9.56 10.29 8.34
C GLU A 51 10.56 9.41 9.09
N ASP A 52 11.85 9.51 8.73
CA ASP A 52 12.93 8.87 9.46
C ASP A 52 13.20 9.55 10.82
N GLU A 53 14.14 8.99 11.60
CA GLU A 53 14.55 9.54 12.90
C GLU A 53 15.10 10.98 12.84
N PHE A 54 15.45 11.47 11.65
CA PHE A 54 15.98 12.80 11.40
C PHE A 54 14.92 13.76 10.81
N GLY A 55 13.65 13.33 10.71
CA GLY A 55 12.56 14.11 10.12
C GLY A 55 12.66 14.25 8.60
N LYS A 56 13.36 13.34 7.92
CA LYS A 56 13.41 13.30 6.45
C LYS A 56 12.33 12.35 5.93
N PRO A 57 11.73 12.64 4.76
CA PRO A 57 10.74 11.74 4.17
C PRO A 57 11.32 10.34 3.92
N ASP A 58 10.72 9.33 4.54
CA ASP A 58 11.05 7.92 4.35
C ASP A 58 9.76 7.08 4.39
N ASN A 59 9.00 7.19 3.29
CA ASN A 59 7.66 6.63 3.17
C ASN A 59 7.63 5.13 3.52
N LEU A 60 6.58 4.70 4.21
CA LEU A 60 6.28 3.28 4.30
C LEU A 60 5.73 2.81 2.96
N ILE A 61 6.18 1.64 2.52
CA ILE A 61 5.75 1.00 1.27
C ILE A 61 5.41 -0.46 1.50
N ALA A 62 4.52 -0.98 0.68
CA ALA A 62 4.22 -2.41 0.60
C ALA A 62 3.77 -2.75 -0.82
N CYS A 63 3.91 -4.01 -1.22
CA CYS A 63 3.27 -4.54 -2.41
C CYS A 63 2.39 -5.72 -2.01
N GLY A 64 1.42 -6.04 -2.85
CA GLY A 64 0.42 -7.04 -2.50
C GLY A 64 -0.66 -7.20 -3.54
N THR A 65 -1.60 -8.09 -3.23
CA THR A 65 -2.70 -8.47 -4.11
C THR A 65 -4.00 -7.82 -3.67
N VAL A 66 -4.76 -7.27 -4.61
CA VAL A 66 -6.09 -6.71 -4.37
C VAL A 66 -7.09 -7.84 -4.14
N GLU A 67 -7.82 -7.78 -3.02
CA GLU A 67 -8.86 -8.75 -2.64
C GLU A 67 -10.18 -8.03 -2.31
N PRO A 68 -11.35 -8.61 -2.64
CA PRO A 68 -12.62 -8.07 -2.19
C PRO A 68 -12.71 -8.08 -0.65
N ASN A 69 -13.31 -7.04 -0.06
CA ASN A 69 -13.48 -6.96 1.37
C ASN A 69 -14.60 -7.89 1.86
N ASN A 70 -14.21 -9.11 2.23
CA ASN A 70 -15.10 -10.12 2.81
C ASN A 70 -14.89 -10.27 4.34
N SER A 71 -14.23 -9.31 5.00
CA SER A 71 -13.89 -9.41 6.43
C SER A 71 -15.11 -9.32 7.37
N GLY A 72 -16.27 -8.89 6.88
CA GLY A 72 -17.44 -8.58 7.71
C GLY A 72 -17.32 -7.27 8.51
N ALA A 73 -16.12 -6.67 8.54
CA ALA A 73 -15.86 -5.35 9.10
C ALA A 73 -15.71 -4.31 7.97
N PHE A 74 -15.88 -3.03 8.32
CA PHE A 74 -15.68 -1.91 7.40
C PHE A 74 -16.41 -2.07 6.05
N THR A 75 -17.69 -2.46 6.08
CA THR A 75 -18.51 -2.79 4.91
C THR A 75 -18.64 -1.67 3.86
N SER A 76 -18.28 -0.44 4.22
CA SER A 76 -18.18 0.68 3.28
C SER A 76 -16.96 0.61 2.34
N CYS A 77 -15.95 -0.18 2.69
CA CYS A 77 -14.78 -0.46 1.86
C CYS A 77 -15.04 -1.70 1.01
N LYS A 78 -14.81 -1.59 -0.29
CA LYS A 78 -14.99 -2.65 -1.28
C LYS A 78 -13.74 -3.52 -1.43
N TRP A 79 -12.58 -2.90 -1.38
CA TRP A 79 -11.30 -3.54 -1.66
C TRP A 79 -10.36 -3.47 -0.46
N ASN A 80 -9.61 -4.55 -0.29
CA ASN A 80 -8.45 -4.65 0.57
C ASN A 80 -7.21 -4.93 -0.27
N ILE A 81 -6.04 -4.72 0.33
CA ILE A 81 -4.77 -5.25 -0.18
C ILE A 81 -4.22 -6.25 0.82
N ARG A 82 -3.90 -7.45 0.32
CA ARG A 82 -3.12 -8.47 1.01
C ARG A 82 -1.65 -8.22 0.77
N ILE A 83 -0.92 -7.79 1.79
CA ILE A 83 0.51 -7.51 1.73
C ILE A 83 1.27 -8.83 1.52
N ASP A 84 2.26 -8.80 0.63
CA ASP A 84 3.11 -9.95 0.34
C ASP A 84 4.13 -10.24 1.46
N GLU A 85 4.94 -11.28 1.26
CA GLU A 85 5.94 -11.74 2.23
C GLU A 85 7.01 -10.70 2.60
N ASN A 86 7.16 -9.64 1.81
CA ASN A 86 8.12 -8.60 2.12
C ASN A 86 7.59 -7.59 3.15
N GLY A 87 6.31 -7.65 3.50
CA GLY A 87 5.72 -6.80 4.53
C GLY A 87 5.69 -5.30 4.19
N ILE A 88 5.44 -4.51 5.23
CA ILE A 88 5.57 -3.05 5.20
C ILE A 88 7.02 -2.72 5.55
N ARG A 89 7.66 -1.88 4.75
CA ARG A 89 9.07 -1.48 4.90
C ARG A 89 9.24 0.00 4.59
N HIS A 90 10.31 0.60 5.06
CA HIS A 90 10.69 1.95 4.68
C HIS A 90 11.20 1.99 3.23
N GLU A 91 10.94 3.09 2.52
CA GLU A 91 11.38 3.28 1.13
C GLU A 91 12.91 3.25 1.02
N SER A 92 13.63 3.71 2.06
CA SER A 92 15.08 3.63 2.16
C SER A 92 15.63 2.20 2.12
N GLU A 93 14.87 1.21 2.60
CA GLU A 93 15.28 -0.20 2.60
C GLU A 93 15.40 -0.79 1.18
N LEU A 94 14.71 -0.21 0.18
CA LEU A 94 14.86 -0.63 -1.22
C LEU A 94 16.26 -0.34 -1.79
N ASN A 95 16.92 0.71 -1.29
CA ASN A 95 18.21 1.18 -1.79
C ASN A 95 19.40 0.59 -1.04
N ASN A 96 19.16 -0.08 0.09
CA ASN A 96 20.20 -0.70 0.91
C ASN A 96 20.72 -2.04 0.36
N ASN A 97 20.50 -2.32 -0.92
CA ASN A 97 21.09 -3.45 -1.65
C ASN A 97 22.59 -3.24 -1.99
N HIS A 98 23.33 -2.49 -1.16
CA HIS A 98 24.79 -2.59 -1.13
C HIS A 98 25.13 -3.80 -0.25
N GLY A 99 25.23 -4.95 -0.91
CA GLY A 99 25.58 -6.22 -0.29
C GLY A 99 26.94 -6.21 0.40
N CYS A 100 27.03 -7.07 1.42
CA CYS A 100 28.22 -7.68 2.03
C CYS A 100 29.36 -6.75 2.47
#